data_AF-A0A0L7RG95-F1
#
_entry.id   AF-A0A0L7RG95-F1
#
_cell.length_a   1.000
_cell.length_b   1.000
_cell.length_c   1.000
_cell.angle_alpha   90.00
_cell.angle_beta   90.00
_cell.angle_gamma   90.00
#
_symmetry.space_group_name_H-M   'P 1'
#
loop_
_entity.id
_entity.type
_entity.pdbx_description
1 polymer ?
#
loop_
_entity_poly.entity_id
_entity_poly.type
_entity_poly.pdbx_seq_one_letter_code
_entity_poly.pdbx_strand_id
1 'polypeptide(L)' 'MMVIPCDFFLFPKMKLKLRGQRFDTVAQIQTKSQQVLDTLGENDFQQVFQVWQHRWDRCINAGGGYFEGDTSQI' A
#
# COMPACT_ATOMS: atom_id res chain seq x y z
N MET A 1 15.55 -0.04 7.53
CA MET A 1 14.61 -0.89 6.76
C MET A 1 14.02 -0.04 5.64
N MET A 2 14.13 -0.45 4.38
CA MET A 2 13.67 0.34 3.24
C MET A 2 12.14 0.42 3.27
N VAL A 3 11.59 1.62 3.36
CA VAL A 3 10.13 1.83 3.33
C VAL A 3 9.70 1.67 1.87
N ILE A 4 8.85 0.70 1.56
CA ILE A 4 8.37 0.45 0.18
C ILE A 4 6.89 0.84 0.08
N PRO A 5 6.51 1.72 -0.86
CA PRO A 5 5.12 2.10 -1.12
C PRO A 5 4.14 0.92 -1.22
N CYS A 6 4.58 -0.19 -1.84
CA CYS A 6 3.77 -1.39 -1.99
C CYS A 6 3.29 -1.97 -0.65
N ASP A 7 4.16 -1.98 0.37
CA ASP A 7 3.89 -2.65 1.65
C ASP A 7 2.87 -1.90 2.51
N PHE A 8 2.92 -0.57 2.50
CA PHE A 8 2.05 0.24 3.36
C PHE A 8 0.85 0.85 2.64
N PHE A 9 0.83 0.86 1.31
CA PHE A 9 -0.27 1.44 0.54
C PHE A 9 -0.97 0.41 -0.34
N LEU A 10 -0.24 -0.21 -1.26
CA LEU A 10 -0.85 -1.05 -2.29
C LEU A 10 -1.47 -2.33 -1.70
N PHE A 11 -0.69 -3.10 -0.94
CA PHE A 11 -1.16 -4.35 -0.37
C PHE A 11 -2.27 -4.17 0.66
N PRO A 12 -2.26 -3.14 1.54
CA PRO A 12 -3.40 -2.85 2.39
C PRO A 12 -4.69 -2.58 1.61
N LYS A 13 -4.66 -1.76 0.55
CA LYS A 13 -5.84 -1.51 -0.30
C LYS A 13 -6.34 -2.78 -0.98
N MET A 14 -5.43 -3.57 -1.56
CA MET A 14 -5.78 -4.85 -2.17
C MET A 14 -6.38 -5.83 -1.16
N LYS A 15 -5.73 -6.00 0.00
CA LYS A 15 -6.22 -6.87 1.07
C LYS A 15 -7.61 -6.44 1.51
N LEU A 16 -7.85 -5.15 1.74
CA LEU A 16 -9.15 -4.66 2.17
C LEU A 16 -10.26 -5.01 1.16
N LYS A 17 -10.00 -4.84 -0.14
CA LYS A 17 -10.99 -5.09 -1.19
C LYS A 17 -11.21 -6.57 -1.49
N LEU A 18 -10.18 -7.40 -1.33
CA LEU A 18 -10.24 -8.84 -1.66
C LEU A 18 -10.53 -9.71 -0.44
N ARG A 19 -10.46 -9.17 0.78
CA ARG A 19 -10.70 -9.92 2.03
C ARG A 19 -12.10 -10.56 2.03
N GLY A 20 -12.16 -11.81 2.47
CA GLY A 20 -13.40 -12.55 2.65
C GLY A 20 -14.00 -13.11 1.36
N GLN A 21 -13.42 -12.82 0.20
CA GLN A 21 -13.84 -13.40 -1.07
C GLN A 21 -13.11 -14.72 -1.31
N ARG A 22 -13.85 -15.73 -1.77
CA ARG A 22 -13.29 -16.98 -2.30
C ARG A 22 -13.28 -16.89 -3.82
N PHE A 23 -12.18 -17.36 -4.42
CA PHE A 23 -12.02 -17.41 -5.87
C PHE A 23 -11.73 -18.86 -6.25
N ASP A 24 -12.47 -19.36 -7.23
CA ASP A 24 -12.34 -20.75 -7.69
C ASP A 24 -11.20 -20.89 -8.71
N THR A 25 -10.81 -19.78 -9.35
CA THR A 25 -9.79 -19.77 -10.40
C THR A 25 -8.81 -18.61 -10.27
N VAL A 26 -7.62 -18.81 -10.82
CA VAL A 26 -6.60 -17.75 -10.92
C VAL A 26 -7.08 -16.58 -11.80
N ALA A 27 -7.87 -16.86 -12.84
CA ALA A 27 -8.43 -15.80 -13.68
C ALA A 27 -9.34 -14.86 -12.88
N GLN A 28 -10.17 -15.40 -12.00
CA GLN A 28 -11.05 -14.58 -11.15
C GLN A 28 -10.25 -13.66 -10.21
N ILE A 29 -9.20 -14.18 -9.53
CA ILE A 29 -8.39 -13.34 -8.64
C ILE A 29 -7.62 -12.28 -9.42
N GLN A 30 -7.13 -12.60 -10.63
CA GLN A 30 -6.45 -11.62 -11.50
C GLN A 30 -7.41 -10.51 -11.94
N THR A 31 -8.60 -10.85 -12.45
CA THR A 31 -9.60 -9.85 -12.85
C THR A 31 -10.01 -8.96 -11.69
N LYS A 32 -10.25 -9.55 -10.50
CA LYS A 32 -10.62 -8.78 -9.31
C LYS A 32 -9.49 -7.91 -8.79
N SER A 33 -8.26 -8.41 -8.83
CA SER A 33 -7.07 -7.62 -8.49
C SER A 33 -6.90 -6.45 -9.45
N GLN A 34 -7.06 -6.68 -10.75
CA GLN A 34 -7.01 -5.63 -11.77
C GLN A 34 -8.07 -4.56 -11.52
N GLN A 35 -9.32 -4.95 -11.25
CA GLN A 35 -10.38 -4.02 -10.90
C GLN A 35 -10.04 -3.13 -9.70
N VAL A 36 -9.34 -3.67 -8.69
CA VAL A 36 -8.87 -2.86 -7.55
C VAL A 36 -7.77 -1.91 -7.98
N LEU A 37 -6.81 -2.36 -8.80
CA LEU A 37 -5.73 -1.52 -9.31
C LEU A 37 -6.26 -0.38 -10.19
N ASP A 38 -7.28 -0.64 -11.01
CA ASP A 38 -7.91 0.35 -11.89
C ASP A 38 -8.65 1.45 -11.11
N THR A 39 -8.95 1.24 -9.83
CA THR A 39 -9.52 2.30 -8.97
C THR A 39 -8.47 3.29 -8.47
N LEU A 40 -7.18 2.99 -8.61
CA LEU A 40 -6.11 3.88 -8.20
C LEU A 40 -5.88 4.94 -9.26
N GLY A 41 -6.07 6.21 -8.87
CA GLY A 41 -5.81 7.35 -9.74
C GLY A 41 -4.41 7.92 -9.55
N GLU A 42 -4.02 8.86 -10.41
CA GLU A 42 -2.76 9.60 -10.28
C GLU A 42 -2.60 10.26 -8.91
N ASN A 43 -3.68 10.86 -8.40
CA ASN A 43 -3.69 11.53 -7.10
C ASN A 43 -3.36 10.58 -5.93
N ASP A 44 -3.79 9.32 -6.00
CA ASP A 44 -3.43 8.31 -5.00
C ASP A 44 -1.92 8.09 -4.97
N PHE A 45 -1.29 7.96 -6.15
CA PHE A 45 0.16 7.78 -6.25
C PHE A 45 0.92 9.02 -5.78
N GLN A 46 0.48 10.22 -6.18
CA GLN A 46 1.09 11.47 -5.72
C GLN A 46 1.10 11.58 -4.18
N GLN A 47 -0.03 11.29 -3.53
CA GLN A 47 -0.12 11.28 -2.06
C GLN A 47 0.82 10.24 -1.44
N VAL A 48 0.90 9.04 -2.02
CA VAL A 48 1.78 7.98 -1.53
C VAL A 48 3.24 8.37 -1.63
N PHE A 49 3.65 9.04 -2.70
CA PHE A 49 5.02 9.53 -2.83
C PHE A 49 5.36 10.60 -1.77
N GLN A 50 4.41 11.49 -1.45
CA GLN A 50 4.60 12.48 -0.37
C GLN A 50 4.74 11.79 1.00
N VAL A 51 3.84 10.84 1.32
CA VAL A 51 3.92 10.05 2.56
C VAL A 51 5.23 9.27 2.62
N TRP A 52 5.66 8.71 1.50
CA TRP A 52 6.90 7.97 1.39
C TRP A 52 8.13 8.85 1.67
N GLN A 53 8.18 10.07 1.13
CA GLN A 53 9.24 11.04 1.44
C GLN A 53 9.31 11.36 2.94
N HIS A 54 8.16 11.59 3.60
CA HIS A 54 8.13 11.80 5.05
C HIS A 54 8.55 10.59 5.86
N ARG A 55 8.23 9.38 5.40
CA ARG A 55 8.69 8.14 6.06
C ARG A 55 10.18 7.93 5.88
N TRP A 56 10.73 8.24 4.69
CA TRP A 56 12.16 8.20 4.43
C TRP A 56 12.90 9.13 5.40
N ASP A 57 12.46 10.38 5.52
CA ASP A 57 13.08 11.36 6.42
C ASP A 57 13.11 10.88 7.88
N ARG A 58 12.01 10.30 8.36
CA ARG A 58 11.96 9.66 9.69
C ARG A 58 12.95 8.51 9.84
N CYS A 59 13.11 7.65 8.83
CA CYS A 59 14.08 6.57 8.86
C CYS A 59 15.53 7.07 8.92
N ILE A 60 15.85 8.17 8.22
CA ILE A 60 17.17 8.83 8.31
C ILE A 60 17.39 9.34 9.73
N ASN A 61 16.44 10.14 10.25
CA ASN A 61 16.55 10.79 11.56
C ASN A 61 16.69 9.79 12.72
N ALA A 62 16.24 8.56 12.51
CA ALA A 62 16.36 7.50 13.48
C ALA A 62 17.60 6.58 13.32
N GLY A 63 18.55 6.96 12.48
CA GLY A 63 19.75 6.15 12.25
C GLY A 63 19.46 4.77 11.65
N GLY A 64 18.35 4.63 10.91
CA GLY A 64 17.95 3.37 10.28
C GLY A 64 17.13 2.41 11.15
N GLY A 65 16.74 2.80 12.37
CA GLY A 65 15.80 2.06 13.21
C GLY A 65 14.44 1.83 12.54
N TYR A 66 13.74 0.77 12.94
CA TYR A 66 12.36 0.50 12.48
C TYR A 66 11.35 1.33 13.28
N PHE A 67 10.37 1.92 12.58
CA PHE A 67 9.26 2.66 13.17
C PHE A 67 7.96 2.15 12.57
N GLU A 68 7.02 1.71 13.41
CA GLU A 68 5.64 1.51 12.99
C GLU A 68 5.01 2.87 12.72
N GLY A 69 4.57 3.09 11.47
CA GLY A 69 3.84 4.30 11.11
C GLY A 69 2.41 4.21 11.62
N ASP A 70 1.93 5.27 12.28
CA ASP A 70 0.56 5.44 12.77
C ASP A 70 -0.47 4.87 11.77
N THR A 71 -1.27 3.92 12.26
CA THR A 71 -2.37 3.26 11.55
C THR A 71 -3.58 4.17 11.30
N SER A 72 -3.43 5.48 11.48
CA SER A 72 -4.53 6.44 11.64
C SER A 72 -4.97 7.14 10.34
N GLN A 73 -4.57 6.65 9.16
CA GLN A 73 -5.05 7.18 7.87
C GLN A 73 -5.48 6.10 6.87
N ILE A 74 -6.14 5.05 7.38
CA ILE A 74 -6.95 4.15 6.53
C ILE A 74 -8.33 4.77 6.32
#